data_AF-A0A7J2MAG4-F1
#
_entry.id   AF-A0A7J2MAG4-F1
#
_cell.length_a   1.000
_cell.length_b   1.000
_cell.length_c   1.000
_cell.angle_alpha   90.00
_cell.angle_beta   90.00
_cell.angle_gamma   90.00
#
_symmetry.space_group_name_H-M   'P 1'
#
loop_
_entity.id
_entity.type
_entity.pdbx_description
1 polymer ?
#
loop_
_entity_poly.entity_id
_entity_poly.type
_entity_poly.pdbx_seq_one_letter_code
_entity_poly.pdbx_strand_id
1 'polypeptide(L)'
;MTNEKEITCIICPIGCRIQVKTDGVHAQVLGGNKCQRGISYAENEVLSPKRVITTSVLVEGGRWPLVSVKTAEAVPKEKIFSVMEEIRRTKVVAPVGTGDVIIRNVAETGVDVVATRTVERASNRSPVR
;
A
#
# COMPACT_ATOMS: atom_id res chain seq x y z
N MET A 1 -22.87 16.23 12.35
CA MET A 1 -22.07 17.42 11.99
C MET A 1 -21.51 17.20 10.60
N THR A 2 -21.97 17.96 9.62
CA THR A 2 -21.45 17.86 8.25
C THR A 2 -20.23 18.75 8.12
N ASN A 3 -19.08 18.18 7.78
CA ASN A 3 -17.81 18.89 7.67
C ASN A 3 -17.41 19.04 6.21
N GLU A 4 -16.91 20.23 5.85
CA GLU A 4 -16.35 20.50 4.53
C GLU A 4 -14.82 20.37 4.60
N LYS A 5 -14.26 19.69 3.60
CA LYS A 5 -12.82 19.45 3.47
C LYS A 5 -12.38 19.76 2.04
N GLU A 6 -11.21 20.34 1.91
CA GLU A 6 -10.52 20.46 0.62
C GLU A 6 -9.48 19.35 0.50
N ILE A 7 -9.44 18.68 -0.64
CA ILE A 7 -8.49 17.61 -0.95
C ILE A 7 -7.90 17.78 -2.34
N THR A 8 -6.59 17.55 -2.43
CA THR A 8 -5.87 17.54 -3.71
C THR A 8 -5.96 16.15 -4.33
N CYS A 9 -6.51 16.06 -5.54
CA CYS A 9 -6.54 14.83 -6.31
C CYS A 9 -5.12 14.44 -6.76
N ILE A 10 -4.65 13.27 -6.34
CA ILE A 10 -3.30 12.76 -6.66
C ILE A 10 -3.27 11.77 -7.83
N ILE A 11 -4.41 11.51 -8.49
CA ILE A 11 -4.49 10.51 -9.58
C ILE A 11 -3.72 10.93 -10.83
N CYS A 12 -3.60 12.24 -11.07
CA CYS A 12 -2.99 12.76 -12.30
C CYS A 12 -2.22 14.06 -12.01
N PRO A 13 -1.29 14.47 -12.89
CA PRO A 13 -0.40 15.61 -12.63
C PRO A 13 -1.12 16.97 -12.55
N ILE A 14 -2.40 17.05 -12.93
CA ILE A 14 -3.19 18.30 -12.84
C ILE A 14 -3.40 18.71 -11.36
N GLY A 15 -3.52 17.76 -10.43
CA GLY A 15 -3.62 18.09 -9.01
C GLY A 15 -4.86 18.93 -8.64
N CYS A 16 -6.04 18.60 -9.17
CA CYS A 16 -7.27 19.37 -8.90
C CYS A 16 -7.53 19.49 -7.38
N ARG A 17 -7.86 20.69 -6.91
CA ARG A 17 -8.36 20.91 -5.54
C ARG A 17 -9.87 20.71 -5.55
N ILE A 18 -10.33 19.68 -4.83
CA ILE A 18 -11.71 19.24 -4.81
C ILE A 18 -12.28 19.53 -3.43
N GLN A 19 -13.43 20.22 -3.40
CA GLN A 19 -14.17 20.47 -2.17
C GLN A 19 -15.16 19.33 -1.95
N VAL A 20 -15.14 18.73 -0.76
CA VAL A 20 -16.00 17.61 -0.40
C VAL A 20 -16.65 17.85 0.95
N LYS A 21 -17.95 17.62 1.01
CA LYS A 21 -18.75 17.64 2.23
C LYS A 21 -18.97 16.21 2.69
N THR A 22 -18.71 15.91 3.96
CA THR A 22 -18.90 14.57 4.52
C THR A 22 -19.48 14.61 5.92
N ASP A 23 -20.31 13.63 6.24
CA ASP A 23 -20.82 13.34 7.60
C ASP A 23 -20.06 12.17 8.27
N GLY A 24 -19.05 11.61 7.60
CA GLY A 24 -18.30 10.42 8.03
C GLY A 24 -18.81 9.10 7.45
N VAL A 25 -19.99 9.08 6.84
CA VAL A 25 -20.59 7.89 6.19
C VAL A 25 -20.83 8.14 4.71
N HIS A 26 -21.31 9.33 4.38
CA HIS A 26 -21.54 9.81 3.03
C HIS A 26 -20.58 10.96 2.72
N ALA A 27 -20.16 11.02 1.45
CA ALA A 27 -19.37 12.10 0.91
C ALA A 27 -20.08 12.67 -0.31
N GLN A 28 -20.10 13.99 -0.42
CA GLN A 28 -20.65 14.72 -1.54
C GLN A 28 -19.59 15.70 -2.06
N VAL A 29 -19.22 15.57 -3.32
CA VAL A 29 -18.33 16.53 -3.98
C VAL A 29 -19.09 17.81 -4.28
N LEU A 30 -18.57 18.95 -3.82
CA LEU A 30 -19.14 20.28 -4.03
C LEU A 30 -18.63 20.95 -5.31
N GLY A 31 -17.40 20.60 -5.74
CA GLY A 31 -16.81 21.12 -6.96
C GLY A 31 -15.28 21.06 -6.99
N GLY A 32 -14.69 21.58 -8.07
CA GLY A 32 -13.24 21.66 -8.26
C GLY A 32 -12.60 20.47 -8.98
N ASN A 33 -13.35 19.38 -9.19
CA ASN A 33 -12.90 18.25 -10.01
C ASN A 33 -13.03 18.56 -11.52
N LYS A 34 -12.09 18.06 -12.32
CA LYS A 34 -12.14 18.14 -13.80
C LYS A 34 -12.50 16.83 -14.49
N CYS A 35 -12.68 15.76 -13.74
CA CYS A 35 -13.02 14.44 -14.28
C CYS A 35 -13.73 13.56 -13.24
N GLN A 36 -14.34 12.48 -13.70
CA GLN A 36 -15.03 11.50 -12.85
C GLN A 36 -14.07 10.77 -11.89
N ARG A 37 -12.85 10.47 -12.34
CA ARG A 37 -11.84 9.82 -11.48
C ARG A 37 -11.53 10.65 -10.23
N GLY A 38 -11.50 11.98 -10.39
CA GLY A 38 -11.30 12.90 -9.27
C GLY A 38 -12.42 12.85 -8.24
N ILE A 39 -13.68 12.73 -8.67
CA ILE A 39 -14.84 12.57 -7.78
C ILE A 39 -14.69 11.30 -6.97
N SER A 40 -14.49 10.16 -7.64
CA SER A 40 -14.38 8.86 -6.98
C SER A 40 -13.19 8.79 -6.02
N TYR A 41 -12.05 9.37 -6.37
CA TYR A 41 -10.93 9.46 -5.43
C TYR A 41 -11.27 10.33 -4.23
N ALA A 42 -11.89 11.49 -4.47
CA ALA A 42 -12.18 12.45 -3.43
C ALA A 42 -13.14 11.88 -2.37
N GLU A 43 -14.19 11.18 -2.82
CA GLU A 43 -15.13 10.46 -1.94
C GLU A 43 -14.44 9.35 -1.14
N ASN A 44 -13.67 8.49 -1.80
CA ASN A 44 -12.95 7.41 -1.11
C ASN A 44 -11.91 7.93 -0.13
N GLU A 45 -11.20 9.01 -0.47
CA GLU A 45 -10.15 9.59 0.37
C GLU A 45 -10.71 10.25 1.65
N VAL A 46 -11.95 10.76 1.64
CA VAL A 46 -12.56 11.27 2.88
C VAL A 46 -13.26 10.19 3.71
N LEU A 47 -13.77 9.12 3.08
CA LEU A 47 -14.52 8.06 3.77
C LEU A 47 -13.62 6.92 4.27
N SER A 48 -12.78 6.36 3.41
CA SER A 48 -11.94 5.20 3.72
C SER A 48 -10.66 5.26 2.91
N PRO A 49 -9.67 6.05 3.35
CA PRO A 49 -8.52 6.32 2.52
C PRO A 49 -7.56 5.13 2.59
N LYS A 50 -7.20 4.57 1.43
CA LYS A 50 -6.42 3.33 1.30
C LYS A 50 -5.09 3.56 0.62
N ARG A 51 -4.09 2.72 0.93
CA ARG A 51 -2.75 2.76 0.31
C ARG A 51 -2.21 1.37 0.07
N VAL A 52 -1.48 1.20 -1.04
CA VAL A 52 -0.61 0.03 -1.21
C VAL A 52 0.65 0.26 -0.37
N ILE A 53 0.96 -0.70 0.50
CA ILE A 53 2.18 -0.64 1.30
C ILE A 53 3.30 -1.31 0.53
N THR A 54 4.37 -0.57 0.29
CA THR A 54 5.60 -1.06 -0.35
C THR A 54 6.75 -0.98 0.64
N THR A 55 7.39 -2.11 0.90
CA THR A 55 8.48 -2.22 1.90
C THR A 55 9.37 -3.42 1.55
N SER A 56 10.14 -3.93 2.50
CA SER A 56 10.98 -5.11 2.33
C SER A 56 10.90 -6.06 3.51
N VAL A 57 11.08 -7.35 3.24
CA VAL A 57 11.16 -8.44 4.23
C VAL A 57 12.57 -9.02 4.23
N LEU A 58 13.05 -9.45 5.40
CA LEU A 58 14.35 -10.08 5.54
C LEU A 58 14.38 -11.48 4.89
N VAL A 59 15.42 -11.74 4.12
CA VAL A 59 15.64 -13.02 3.44
C VAL A 59 16.87 -13.70 4.02
N GLU A 60 16.66 -14.85 4.67
CA GLU A 60 17.72 -15.69 5.19
C GLU A 60 18.30 -16.57 4.07
N GLY A 61 19.64 -16.63 3.99
CA GLY A 61 20.35 -17.38 2.95
C GLY A 61 20.17 -16.84 1.53
N GLY A 62 19.63 -15.63 1.37
CA GLY A 62 19.47 -14.97 0.08
C GLY A 62 20.75 -14.32 -0.42
N ARG A 63 20.91 -14.25 -1.75
CA ARG A 63 21.93 -13.43 -2.40
C ARG A 63 21.83 -11.96 -1.97
N TRP A 64 20.60 -11.52 -1.67
CA TRP A 64 20.31 -10.24 -1.04
C TRP A 64 19.69 -10.49 0.34
N PRO A 65 20.01 -9.67 1.35
CA PRO A 65 19.48 -9.85 2.70
C PRO A 65 18.01 -9.42 2.83
N LEU A 66 17.45 -8.77 1.80
CA LEU A 66 16.10 -8.24 1.77
C LEU A 66 15.43 -8.53 0.41
N VAL A 67 14.13 -8.81 0.42
CA VAL A 67 13.27 -8.84 -0.78
C VAL A 67 12.27 -7.70 -0.70
N SER A 68 12.07 -6.97 -1.79
CA SER A 68 11.02 -5.95 -1.85
C SER A 68 9.66 -6.63 -1.93
N VAL A 69 8.72 -6.14 -1.13
CA VAL A 69 7.35 -6.63 -1.06
C VAL A 69 6.36 -5.48 -1.21
N LYS A 70 5.14 -5.81 -1.62
CA LYS A 70 4.01 -4.90 -1.54
C LYS A 70 2.76 -5.61 -1.06
N THR A 71 1.80 -4.89 -0.50
CA THR A 71 0.43 -5.43 -0.40
C THR A 71 -0.13 -5.64 -1.81
N ALA A 72 -0.84 -6.75 -2.04
CA ALA A 72 -1.45 -7.06 -3.32
C ALA A 72 -2.46 -5.99 -3.74
N GLU A 73 -3.17 -5.44 -2.76
CA GLU A 73 -4.17 -4.38 -2.90
C GLU A 73 -3.94 -3.25 -1.89
N ALA A 74 -4.76 -2.20 -1.98
CA ALA A 74 -4.68 -1.07 -1.07
C ALA A 74 -5.35 -1.38 0.28
N VAL A 75 -4.63 -1.20 1.38
CA VAL A 75 -5.13 -1.40 2.75
C VAL A 75 -5.62 -0.08 3.37
N PRO A 76 -6.59 -0.11 4.31
CA PRO A 76 -7.03 1.07 5.03
C PRO A 76 -5.90 1.81 5.76
N LYS A 77 -5.94 3.15 5.77
CA LYS A 77 -4.91 3.99 6.42
C LYS A 77 -4.62 3.62 7.87
N GLU A 78 -5.67 3.33 8.61
CA GLU A 78 -5.62 2.98 10.03
C GLU A 78 -4.87 1.66 10.28
N LYS A 79 -4.86 0.74 9.31
CA LYS A 79 -4.19 -0.56 9.40
C LYS A 79 -2.71 -0.51 8.98
N ILE A 80 -2.23 0.60 8.43
CA ILE A 80 -0.87 0.72 7.89
C ILE A 80 0.19 0.33 8.93
N PHE A 81 0.09 0.83 10.15
CA PHE A 81 1.07 0.54 11.19
C PHE A 81 1.04 -0.93 11.63
N SER A 82 -0.15 -1.53 11.72
CA SER A 82 -0.31 -2.96 12.02
C SER A 82 0.31 -3.84 10.94
N VAL A 83 0.06 -3.51 9.66
CA VAL A 83 0.66 -4.20 8.50
C VAL A 83 2.19 -4.09 8.52
N MET A 84 2.72 -2.90 8.78
CA MET A 84 4.17 -2.68 8.85
C MET A 84 4.82 -3.48 9.99
N GLU A 85 4.17 -3.56 11.15
CA GLU A 85 4.71 -4.31 12.29
C GLU A 85 4.73 -5.82 12.00
N GLU A 86 3.69 -6.36 11.38
CA GLU A 86 3.64 -7.77 10.99
C GLU A 86 4.69 -8.13 9.93
N ILE A 87 4.84 -7.26 8.92
CA ILE A 87 5.90 -7.40 7.92
C ILE A 87 7.29 -7.37 8.57
N ARG A 88 7.51 -6.47 9.55
CA ARG A 88 8.80 -6.32 10.24
C ARG A 88 9.19 -7.57 11.04
N ARG A 89 8.22 -8.30 11.60
CA ARG A 89 8.45 -9.56 12.32
C ARG A 89 8.67 -10.74 11.39
N THR A 90 8.26 -10.61 10.13
CA THR A 90 8.34 -11.70 9.15
C THR A 90 9.75 -11.85 8.60
N LYS A 91 10.16 -13.10 8.42
CA LYS A 91 11.39 -13.48 7.73
C LYS A 91 11.07 -14.60 6.76
N VAL A 92 11.75 -14.62 5.62
CA VAL A 92 11.61 -15.67 4.62
C VAL A 92 12.98 -16.26 4.28
N VAL A 93 13.00 -17.47 3.75
CA VAL A 93 14.24 -18.16 3.37
C VAL A 93 14.32 -18.20 1.85
N ALA A 94 15.51 -17.95 1.29
CA ALA A 94 15.72 -18.04 -0.14
C ALA A 94 15.56 -19.49 -0.68
N PRO A 95 15.12 -19.67 -1.95
CA PRO A 95 14.78 -18.62 -2.90
C PRO A 95 13.38 -18.05 -2.67
N VAL A 96 13.20 -16.77 -3.01
CA VAL A 96 11.90 -16.10 -3.08
C VAL A 96 11.67 -15.65 -4.51
N GLY A 97 10.56 -16.07 -5.11
CA GLY A 97 10.12 -15.68 -6.45
C GLY A 97 9.36 -14.37 -6.46
N THR A 98 9.38 -13.69 -7.62
CA THR A 98 8.46 -12.56 -7.85
C THR A 98 7.02 -13.06 -7.89
N GLY A 99 6.12 -12.41 -7.14
CA GLY A 99 4.72 -12.81 -7.02
C GLY A 99 4.45 -13.78 -5.86
N ASP A 100 5.49 -14.29 -5.20
CA ASP A 100 5.31 -15.16 -4.04
C ASP A 100 4.57 -14.43 -2.92
N VAL A 101 3.59 -15.11 -2.33
CA VAL A 101 2.85 -14.61 -1.17
C VAL A 101 3.68 -14.85 0.08
N ILE A 102 4.11 -13.75 0.71
CA ILE A 102 4.95 -13.73 1.90
C ILE A 102 4.11 -13.80 3.17
N ILE A 103 2.99 -13.08 3.19
CA ILE A 103 2.02 -13.06 4.29
C ILE A 103 0.63 -13.12 3.68
N ARG A 104 -0.20 -14.06 4.11
CA ARG A 104 -1.62 -14.11 3.72
C ARG A 104 -2.45 -13.29 4.70
N ASN A 105 -3.42 -12.52 4.20
CA ASN A 105 -4.35 -11.74 5.02
C ASN A 105 -3.64 -10.89 6.11
N VAL A 106 -2.70 -10.04 5.69
CA VAL A 106 -1.87 -9.26 6.63
C VAL A 106 -2.73 -8.34 7.51
N ALA A 107 -2.48 -8.35 8.81
CA ALA A 107 -3.19 -7.59 9.84
C ALA A 107 -4.73 -7.69 9.77
N GLU A 108 -5.23 -8.86 9.33
CA GLU A 108 -6.66 -9.16 9.14
C GLU A 108 -7.36 -8.20 8.16
N THR A 109 -6.61 -7.70 7.17
CA THR A 109 -7.14 -6.74 6.18
C THR A 109 -7.85 -7.39 4.99
N GLY A 110 -7.74 -8.71 4.85
CA GLY A 110 -8.14 -9.48 3.67
C GLY A 110 -7.15 -9.40 2.52
N VAL A 111 -6.00 -8.73 2.70
CA VAL A 111 -5.03 -8.46 1.63
C VAL A 111 -3.73 -9.22 1.89
N ASP A 112 -3.14 -9.79 0.84
CA ASP A 112 -1.86 -10.49 0.92
C ASP A 112 -0.66 -9.55 0.74
N VAL A 113 0.50 -9.94 1.26
CA VAL A 113 1.80 -9.31 0.98
C VAL A 113 2.55 -10.18 -0.01
N VAL A 114 2.96 -9.60 -1.14
CA VAL A 114 3.60 -10.30 -2.25
C VAL A 114 4.99 -9.75 -2.54
N ALA A 115 5.92 -10.63 -2.91
CA ALA A 115 7.25 -10.24 -3.36
C ALA A 115 7.20 -9.58 -4.75
N THR A 116 7.97 -8.51 -4.92
CA THR A 116 8.05 -7.75 -6.17
C THR A 116 9.36 -7.96 -6.94
N ARG A 117 10.28 -8.75 -6.38
CA ARG A 117 11.51 -9.19 -7.06
C ARG A 117 11.87 -10.59 -6.62
N THR A 118 12.67 -11.27 -7.44
CA THR A 118 13.25 -12.57 -7.10
C THR A 118 14.53 -12.39 -6.28
N VAL A 119 14.69 -13.18 -5.21
CA VAL A 119 15.94 -13.32 -4.44
C VAL A 119 16.36 -14.78 -4.47
N GLU A 120 17.43 -15.06 -5.20
CA GLU A 120 18.05 -16.40 -5.28
C GLU A 120 18.80 -16.74 -3.99
N ARG A 121 19.10 -18.03 -3.79
CA ARG A 121 20.00 -18.46 -2.69
C ARG A 121 21.39 -17.89 -2.90
N ALA A 122 22.03 -17.51 -1.80
CA ALA A 122 23.44 -17.16 -1.82
C ALA A 122 24.25 -18.38 -2.28
N SER A 123 24.95 -18.24 -3.40
CA SER A 123 26.08 -19.12 -3.72
C SER A 123 27.30 -18.64 -2.94
N ASN A 124 28.32 -19.48 -2.73
CA ASN A 124 29.57 -19.18 -1.99
C ASN A 124 30.41 -17.99 -2.53
N ARG A 125 29.86 -17.11 -3.36
CA ARG A 125 30.47 -15.86 -3.80
C ARG A 125 29.80 -14.70 -3.07
N SER A 126 30.59 -13.98 -2.28
CA SER A 126 30.19 -12.83 -1.46
C SER A 126 29.20 -11.90 -2.17
N PRO A 127 28.20 -11.35 -1.45
CA PRO A 127 27.25 -10.41 -2.04
C PRO A 127 28.01 -9.17 -2.51
N VAL A 128 28.00 -8.93 -3.82
CA VAL A 128 28.50 -7.71 -4.44
C VAL A 128 27.60 -6.57 -3.97
N ARG A 129 28.21 -5.57 -3.32
CA ARG A 129 27.57 -4.36 -2.82
C ARG A 129 26.91 -3.56 -3.94
#